data_AF-A0A957NQI6-F1
#
_entry.id   AF-A0A957NQI6-F1
#
_cell.length_a   1.000
_cell.length_b   1.000
_cell.length_c   1.000
_cell.angle_alpha   90.00
_cell.angle_beta   90.00
_cell.angle_gamma   90.00
#
_symmetry.space_group_name_H-M   'P 1'
#
loop_
_entity.id
_entity.type
_entity.pdbx_description
1 polymer ?
#
loop_
_entity_poly.entity_id
_entity_poly.type
_entity_poly.pdbx_seq_one_letter_code
_entity_poly.pdbx_strand_id
1 'polypeptide(L)'
;MSNSTIQVTEPLYDYLLAVSLREPALLTKLREETATLPGAGMQISPDQGQFLRLLIKMLGAKRTLEVGVFTGYSSLSVALVLPDDGQIIACDVSEEYTSIARRYWHAAGMHHKIDLRLGPAVDTLATLTADESNHGAFDFAFIDADK
;
A
#
# COMPACT_ATOMS: atom_id res chain seq x y z
N MET A 1 19.86 -24.55 4.76
CA MET A 1 19.96 -23.52 3.70
C MET A 1 19.56 -24.20 2.40
N SER A 2 18.40 -23.86 1.82
CA SER A 2 18.01 -24.41 0.50
C SER A 2 18.81 -23.71 -0.59
N ASN A 3 19.35 -24.45 -1.55
CA ASN A 3 20.03 -23.91 -2.73
C ASN A 3 19.07 -23.72 -3.93
N SER A 4 17.78 -23.98 -3.71
CA SER A 4 16.70 -23.82 -4.70
C SER A 4 15.46 -23.20 -4.04
N THR A 5 14.71 -22.44 -4.84
CA THR A 5 13.40 -21.90 -4.43
C THR A 5 12.32 -22.88 -4.87
N ILE A 6 11.43 -23.25 -3.94
CA ILE A 6 10.22 -24.00 -4.30
C ILE A 6 9.37 -23.10 -5.19
N GLN A 7 9.01 -23.57 -6.38
CA GLN A 7 8.09 -22.86 -7.26
C GLN A 7 6.70 -22.80 -6.61
N VAL A 8 6.12 -21.60 -6.51
CA VAL A 8 4.76 -21.42 -6.01
C VAL A 8 3.80 -21.73 -7.15
N THR A 9 3.27 -22.94 -7.18
CA THR A 9 2.22 -23.32 -8.13
C THR A 9 0.88 -22.71 -7.73
N GLU A 10 -0.05 -22.59 -8.67
CA GLU A 10 -1.40 -22.06 -8.41
C GLU A 10 -2.13 -22.82 -7.29
N PRO A 11 -2.17 -24.18 -7.25
CA PRO A 11 -2.79 -24.89 -6.13
C PRO A 11 -2.12 -24.63 -4.77
N LEU A 12 -0.80 -24.42 -4.76
CA LEU A 12 -0.08 -24.11 -3.54
C LEU A 12 -0.35 -22.67 -3.08
N TYR A 13 -0.46 -21.74 -4.01
CA TYR A 13 -0.83 -20.36 -3.73
C TYR A 13 -2.25 -20.26 -3.18
N ASP A 14 -3.21 -20.95 -3.81
CA ASP A 14 -4.59 -21.02 -3.32
C ASP A 14 -4.68 -21.60 -1.92
N TYR A 15 -3.92 -22.68 -1.65
CA TYR A 15 -3.81 -23.24 -0.31
C TYR A 15 -3.24 -22.22 0.69
N LEU A 16 -2.15 -21.53 0.33
CA LEU A 16 -1.53 -20.50 1.17
C LEU A 16 -2.55 -19.42 1.55
N LEU A 17 -3.29 -18.89 0.56
CA LEU A 17 -4.32 -17.89 0.80
C LEU A 17 -5.44 -18.46 1.68
N ALA A 18 -5.94 -19.66 1.39
CA ALA A 18 -7.04 -20.28 2.11
C ALA A 18 -6.75 -20.49 3.61
N VAL A 19 -5.52 -20.86 3.97
CA VAL A 19 -5.18 -21.19 5.38
C VAL A 19 -4.56 -20.03 6.14
N SER A 20 -3.82 -19.14 5.47
CA SER A 20 -2.98 -18.12 6.12
C SER A 20 -3.48 -16.70 5.98
N LEU A 21 -4.29 -16.39 4.96
CA LEU A 21 -4.74 -15.02 4.72
C LEU A 21 -5.76 -14.59 5.78
N ARG A 22 -5.57 -13.37 6.28
CA ARG A 22 -6.42 -12.64 7.22
C ARG A 22 -6.66 -11.24 6.62
N GLU A 23 -7.37 -11.23 5.51
CA GLU A 23 -7.75 -10.01 4.78
C GLU A 23 -8.98 -9.37 5.42
N PRO A 24 -8.91 -8.09 5.83
CA PRO A 24 -10.07 -7.32 6.26
C PRO A 24 -11.11 -7.22 5.15
N ALA A 25 -12.39 -7.35 5.50
CA ALA A 25 -13.48 -7.38 4.52
C ALA A 25 -13.49 -6.17 3.56
N LEU A 26 -13.05 -5.00 4.02
CA LEU A 26 -12.97 -3.81 3.17
C LEU A 26 -11.84 -3.90 2.13
N LEU A 27 -10.71 -4.53 2.47
CA LEU A 27 -9.64 -4.81 1.51
C LEU A 27 -10.09 -5.84 0.48
N THR A 28 -10.82 -6.88 0.89
CA THR A 28 -11.44 -7.83 -0.04
C THR A 28 -12.34 -7.12 -1.06
N LYS A 29 -13.23 -6.23 -0.59
CA LYS A 29 -14.10 -5.44 -1.48
C LYS A 29 -13.32 -4.55 -2.45
N LEU A 30 -12.29 -3.84 -1.95
CA LEU A 30 -11.43 -3.01 -2.79
C LEU A 30 -10.72 -3.84 -3.88
N ARG A 31 -10.20 -5.02 -3.50
CA ARG A 31 -9.54 -5.93 -4.43
C ARG A 31 -10.51 -6.47 -5.49
N GLU A 32 -11.72 -6.84 -5.09
CA GLU A 32 -12.77 -7.29 -6.01
C GLU A 32 -13.21 -6.18 -6.97
N GLU A 33 -13.36 -4.94 -6.49
CA GLU A 33 -13.68 -3.80 -7.35
C GLU A 33 -12.53 -3.53 -8.34
N THR A 34 -11.30 -3.50 -7.85
CA THR A 34 -10.10 -3.27 -8.67
C THR A 34 -9.93 -4.34 -9.75
N ALA A 35 -10.30 -5.60 -9.47
CA ALA A 35 -10.24 -6.70 -10.42
C ALA A 35 -11.13 -6.50 -11.67
N THR A 36 -12.10 -5.58 -11.61
CA THR A 36 -12.97 -5.25 -12.75
C THR A 36 -12.39 -4.16 -13.67
N LEU A 37 -11.30 -3.50 -13.26
CA LEU A 37 -10.75 -2.34 -13.95
C LEU A 37 -9.64 -2.73 -14.95
N PRO A 38 -9.43 -1.91 -15.99
CA PRO A 38 -8.20 -1.98 -16.77
C PRO A 38 -6.97 -1.86 -15.86
N GLY A 39 -5.96 -2.69 -16.11
CA GLY A 39 -4.73 -2.62 -15.32
C GLY A 39 -4.83 -3.20 -13.89
N ALA A 40 -5.87 -3.98 -13.57
CA ALA A 40 -6.02 -4.66 -12.28
C ALA A 40 -4.76 -5.44 -11.82
N GLY A 41 -3.95 -5.95 -12.77
CA GLY A 41 -2.69 -6.62 -12.49
C GLY A 41 -1.58 -5.73 -11.90
N MET A 42 -1.78 -4.42 -11.81
CA MET A 42 -0.88 -3.49 -11.09
C MET A 42 -1.07 -3.57 -9.57
N GLN A 43 -2.21 -4.07 -9.07
CA GLN A 43 -2.45 -4.15 -7.64
C GLN A 43 -1.60 -5.28 -7.03
N ILE A 44 -0.97 -5.00 -5.88
CA ILE A 44 -0.36 -6.05 -5.06
C ILE A 44 -1.39 -7.12 -4.65
N SER A 45 -0.88 -8.32 -4.41
CA SER A 45 -1.68 -9.45 -3.95
C SER A 45 -2.10 -9.31 -2.47
N PRO A 46 -3.15 -10.01 -2.02
CA PRO A 46 -3.62 -9.86 -0.65
C PRO A 46 -2.65 -10.38 0.42
N ASP A 47 -1.84 -11.39 0.10
CA ASP A 47 -0.75 -11.87 0.95
C ASP A 47 0.40 -10.85 1.04
N GLN A 48 0.71 -10.12 -0.04
CA GLN A 48 1.64 -8.99 0.01
C GLN A 48 1.09 -7.86 0.91
N GLY A 49 -0.20 -7.52 0.80
CA GLY A 49 -0.83 -6.55 1.71
C GLY A 49 -0.82 -7.01 3.18
N GLN A 50 -0.95 -8.32 3.43
CA GLN A 50 -0.75 -8.89 4.76
C GLN A 50 0.69 -8.79 5.24
N PHE A 51 1.65 -9.04 4.37
CA PHE A 51 3.06 -8.93 4.67
C PHE A 51 3.46 -7.47 5.00
N LEU A 52 2.99 -6.49 4.23
CA LEU A 52 3.18 -5.07 4.54
C LEU A 52 2.64 -4.73 5.93
N ARG A 53 1.43 -5.19 6.27
CA ARG A 53 0.85 -5.00 7.60
C ARG A 53 1.72 -5.58 8.73
N LEU A 54 2.37 -6.72 8.51
CA LEU A 54 3.30 -7.31 9.45
C LEU A 54 4.56 -6.44 9.60
N LEU A 55 5.16 -6.02 8.49
CA LEU A 55 6.37 -5.18 8.51
C LEU A 55 6.15 -3.87 9.27
N ILE A 56 5.05 -3.17 8.98
CA ILE A 56 4.72 -1.90 9.65
C ILE A 56 4.59 -2.08 11.16
N LYS A 57 3.93 -3.15 11.61
CA LYS A 57 3.82 -3.48 13.03
C LYS A 57 5.16 -3.81 13.68
N MET A 58 6.01 -4.57 13.00
CA MET A 58 7.33 -4.95 13.50
C MET A 58 8.28 -3.76 13.61
N LEU A 59 8.20 -2.83 12.65
CA LEU A 59 8.98 -1.58 12.66
C LEU A 59 8.46 -0.58 13.70
N GLY A 60 7.19 -0.71 14.12
CA GLY A 60 6.53 0.34 14.90
C GLY A 60 6.41 1.65 14.12
N ALA A 61 6.29 1.55 12.79
CA ALA A 61 6.32 2.71 11.89
C ALA A 61 5.14 3.65 12.17
N LYS A 62 5.42 4.95 12.05
CA LYS A 62 4.44 6.04 12.19
C LYS A 62 4.34 6.89 10.93
N ARG A 63 5.47 7.17 10.28
CA ARG A 63 5.53 8.04 9.11
C ARG A 63 6.04 7.26 7.91
N THR A 64 5.17 7.05 6.93
CA THR A 64 5.46 6.22 5.77
C THR A 64 5.29 6.99 4.47
N LEU A 65 5.94 6.50 3.42
CA LEU A 65 5.87 7.04 2.07
C LEU A 65 5.42 5.92 1.12
N GLU A 66 4.53 6.23 0.19
CA GLU A 66 4.10 5.35 -0.88
C GLU A 66 4.24 6.05 -2.22
N VAL A 67 4.92 5.41 -3.17
CA VAL A 67 5.06 5.86 -4.54
C VAL A 67 4.40 4.82 -5.45
N GLY A 68 3.28 5.21 -6.07
CA GLY A 68 2.36 4.30 -6.76
C GLY A 68 1.24 3.84 -5.83
N VAL A 69 0.08 4.47 -5.94
CA VAL A 69 -1.11 4.24 -5.10
C VAL A 69 -2.14 3.38 -5.84
N PHE A 70 -2.33 3.66 -7.13
CA PHE A 70 -3.38 3.08 -7.95
C PHE A 70 -4.76 3.18 -7.25
N THR A 71 -5.43 2.06 -7.00
CA THR A 71 -6.71 2.00 -6.30
C THR A 71 -6.60 1.97 -4.78
N GLY A 72 -5.38 2.00 -4.22
CA GLY A 72 -5.13 2.24 -2.80
C GLY A 72 -5.08 1.00 -1.91
N TYR A 73 -4.89 -0.20 -2.46
CA TYR A 73 -4.87 -1.43 -1.67
C TYR A 73 -3.66 -1.50 -0.71
N SER A 74 -2.47 -1.12 -1.18
CA SER A 74 -1.23 -1.01 -0.39
C SER A 74 -1.35 0.05 0.70
N SER A 75 -1.69 1.29 0.34
CA SER A 75 -1.88 2.40 1.27
C SER A 75 -2.92 2.11 2.33
N LEU A 76 -4.06 1.52 1.95
CA LEU A 76 -5.07 1.12 2.93
C LEU A 76 -4.55 -0.01 3.84
N SER A 77 -3.81 -0.97 3.29
CA SER A 77 -3.19 -2.04 4.09
C SER A 77 -2.25 -1.46 5.16
N VAL A 78 -1.39 -0.51 4.79
CA VAL A 78 -0.48 0.17 5.71
C VAL A 78 -1.26 1.02 6.74
N ALA A 79 -2.22 1.83 6.29
CA ALA A 79 -2.95 2.75 7.15
C ALA A 79 -3.73 2.05 8.27
N LEU A 80 -4.28 0.87 7.99
CA LEU A 80 -5.03 0.05 8.95
C LEU A 80 -4.21 -0.42 10.17
N VAL A 81 -2.87 -0.37 10.08
CA VAL A 81 -1.98 -0.85 11.15
C VAL A 81 -1.04 0.21 11.69
N LEU A 82 -1.03 1.41 11.10
CA LEU A 82 -0.41 2.58 11.69
C LEU A 82 -1.16 3.00 12.96
N PRO A 83 -0.47 3.61 13.94
CA PRO A 83 -1.15 4.24 15.07
C PRO A 83 -2.05 5.39 14.60
N ASP A 84 -2.91 5.91 15.48
CA ASP A 84 -3.89 6.95 15.11
C ASP A 84 -3.23 8.27 14.71
N ASP A 85 -2.04 8.56 15.25
CA ASP A 85 -1.18 9.68 14.86
C ASP A 85 -0.26 9.37 13.67
N GLY A 86 -0.39 8.19 13.06
CA GLY A 86 0.39 7.78 11.90
C GLY A 86 -0.01 8.53 10.62
N GLN A 87 0.95 8.66 9.71
CA GLN A 87 0.81 9.40 8.46
C GLN A 87 1.46 8.66 7.30
N ILE A 88 0.79 8.67 6.16
CA ILE A 88 1.24 8.18 4.86
C ILE A 88 1.26 9.37 3.91
N ILE A 89 2.40 9.66 3.32
CA ILE A 89 2.45 10.47 2.09
C ILE A 89 2.30 9.49 0.93
N ALA A 90 1.24 9.64 0.16
CA ALA A 90 0.89 8.76 -0.94
C ALA A 90 1.01 9.53 -2.26
N CYS A 91 1.83 9.06 -3.19
CA CYS A 91 2.12 9.73 -4.45
C CYS A 91 1.56 8.93 -5.63
N ASP A 92 0.76 9.59 -6.48
CA ASP A 92 0.27 9.00 -7.73
C ASP A 92 0.01 10.07 -8.79
N VAL A 93 -0.04 9.67 -10.05
CA VAL A 93 -0.36 10.57 -11.18
C VAL A 93 -1.83 10.49 -11.61
N SER A 94 -2.54 9.42 -11.25
CA SER A 94 -3.90 9.15 -11.72
C SER A 94 -4.96 9.58 -10.70
N GLU A 95 -5.63 10.70 -10.97
CA GLU A 95 -6.83 11.10 -10.22
C GLU A 95 -7.97 10.06 -10.39
N GLU A 96 -8.08 9.45 -11.57
CA GLU A 96 -9.12 8.45 -11.86
C GLU A 96 -9.03 7.26 -10.90
N TYR A 97 -7.86 6.62 -10.79
CA TYR A 97 -7.70 5.47 -9.91
C TYR A 97 -7.68 5.86 -8.43
N THR A 98 -7.03 6.96 -8.09
CA THR A 98 -6.96 7.40 -6.69
C THR A 98 -8.30 7.91 -6.16
N SER A 99 -9.26 8.27 -7.02
CA SER A 99 -10.64 8.51 -6.60
C SER A 99 -11.25 7.29 -5.90
N ILE A 100 -10.93 6.08 -6.38
CA ILE A 100 -11.33 4.81 -5.75
C ILE A 100 -10.62 4.65 -4.41
N ALA A 101 -9.30 4.89 -4.39
CA ALA A 101 -8.49 4.85 -3.17
C ALA A 101 -9.10 5.72 -2.07
N ARG A 102 -9.40 6.99 -2.38
CA ARG A 102 -10.03 7.93 -1.45
C ARG A 102 -11.35 7.40 -0.90
N ARG A 103 -12.25 6.86 -1.73
CA ARG A 103 -13.53 6.28 -1.25
C ARG A 103 -13.29 5.18 -0.22
N TYR A 104 -12.35 4.28 -0.48
CA TYR A 104 -12.05 3.18 0.44
C TYR A 104 -11.32 3.64 1.70
N TRP A 105 -10.41 4.61 1.61
CA TRP A 105 -9.79 5.23 2.79
C TRP A 105 -10.82 5.91 3.69
N HIS A 106 -11.80 6.61 3.12
CA HIS A 106 -12.91 7.19 3.86
C HIS A 106 -13.80 6.12 4.49
N ALA A 107 -14.20 5.11 3.73
CA ALA A 107 -15.02 4.00 4.23
C ALA A 107 -14.33 3.22 5.36
N ALA A 108 -12.99 3.14 5.35
CA ALA A 108 -12.18 2.55 6.41
C ALA A 108 -12.01 3.44 7.65
N GLY A 109 -12.39 4.71 7.57
CA GLY A 109 -12.06 5.72 8.57
C GLY A 109 -10.59 6.14 8.57
N MET A 110 -9.77 5.70 7.60
CA MET A 110 -8.32 5.89 7.56
C MET A 110 -7.86 7.14 6.78
N HIS A 111 -8.77 7.84 6.10
CA HIS A 111 -8.45 9.01 5.27
C HIS A 111 -7.61 10.09 5.98
N HIS A 112 -7.77 10.27 7.30
CA HIS A 112 -7.01 11.24 8.09
C HIS A 112 -5.51 10.91 8.24
N LYS A 113 -5.12 9.65 7.96
CA LYS A 113 -3.73 9.20 7.99
C LYS A 113 -3.05 9.34 6.62
N ILE A 114 -3.77 9.69 5.55
CA ILE A 114 -3.27 9.57 4.18
C ILE A 114 -3.32 10.93 3.49
N ASP A 115 -2.15 11.46 3.19
CA ASP A 115 -1.95 12.69 2.42
C ASP A 115 -1.61 12.31 0.97
N LEU A 116 -2.62 12.33 0.10
CA LEU A 116 -2.45 12.06 -1.33
C LEU A 116 -1.89 13.29 -2.06
N ARG A 117 -0.75 13.09 -2.72
CA ARG A 117 -0.07 14.07 -3.59
C ARG A 117 -0.17 13.62 -5.04
N LEU A 118 -0.97 14.36 -5.81
CA LEU A 118 -1.15 14.10 -7.23
C LEU A 118 -0.06 14.76 -8.06
N GLY A 119 0.54 14.00 -8.97
CA GLY A 119 1.59 14.45 -9.86
C GLY A 119 2.79 13.50 -9.84
N PRO A 120 3.84 13.81 -10.61
CA PRO A 120 5.07 13.01 -10.61
C PRO A 120 5.63 12.88 -9.20
N ALA A 121 5.91 11.65 -8.76
CA ALA A 121 6.42 11.41 -7.42
C ALA A 121 7.74 12.14 -7.15
N VAL A 122 8.58 12.29 -8.19
CA VAL A 122 9.84 13.05 -8.13
C VAL A 122 9.67 14.50 -7.65
N ASP A 123 8.55 15.16 -8.00
CA ASP A 123 8.29 16.55 -7.59
C ASP A 123 7.93 16.61 -6.09
N THR A 124 7.14 15.64 -5.63
CA THR A 124 6.82 15.48 -4.20
C THR A 124 8.08 15.17 -3.41
N LEU A 125 8.93 14.26 -3.89
CA LEU A 125 10.19 13.89 -3.24
C LEU A 125 11.19 15.06 -3.20
N ALA A 126 11.27 15.86 -4.26
CA ALA A 126 12.11 17.07 -4.29
C ALA A 126 11.63 18.08 -3.22
N THR A 127 10.32 18.26 -3.08
CA THR A 127 9.75 19.14 -2.04
C THR A 127 10.05 18.62 -0.64
N LEU A 128 9.92 17.31 -0.41
CA LEU A 128 10.20 16.71 0.90
C LEU A 128 11.68 16.81 1.27
N THR A 129 12.59 16.58 0.32
CA THR A 129 14.04 16.61 0.58
C THR A 129 14.61 18.02 0.74
N ALA A 130 13.96 19.03 0.17
CA ALA A 130 14.34 20.44 0.37
C ALA A 130 14.09 20.94 1.80
N ASP A 131 13.18 20.31 2.54
CA ASP A 131 12.92 20.60 3.95
C ASP A 131 13.74 19.64 4.83
N GLU A 132 14.78 20.18 5.46
CA GLU A 132 15.71 19.42 6.33
C GLU A 132 15.00 18.69 7.48
N SER A 133 13.82 19.14 7.91
CA SER A 133 13.04 18.47 8.96
C SER A 133 12.53 17.07 8.54
N ASN A 134 12.52 16.77 7.24
CA ASN A 134 12.13 15.46 6.71
C ASN A 134 13.29 14.47 6.60
N HIS A 135 14.54 14.89 6.84
CA HIS A 135 15.70 14.02 6.68
C HIS A 135 15.71 12.94 7.77
N GLY A 136 15.68 11.67 7.38
CA GLY A 136 15.60 10.54 8.30
C GLY A 136 14.26 10.40 9.03
N ALA A 137 13.21 11.11 8.58
CA ALA A 137 11.94 11.18 9.28
C ALA A 137 10.89 10.14 8.83
N PHE A 138 11.20 9.28 7.86
CA PHE A 138 10.31 8.22 7.37
C PHE A 138 10.79 6.85 7.86
N ASP A 139 9.87 6.08 8.42
CA ASP A 139 10.15 4.76 9.00
C ASP A 139 10.07 3.64 7.95
N PHE A 140 9.30 3.88 6.88
CA PHE A 140 9.04 2.91 5.82
C PHE A 140 8.69 3.62 4.51
N ALA A 141 9.20 3.10 3.40
CA ALA A 141 8.82 3.54 2.06
C ALA A 141 8.46 2.33 1.18
N PHE A 142 7.33 2.41 0.50
CA PHE A 142 6.92 1.44 -0.52
C PHE A 142 6.98 2.10 -1.90
N ILE A 143 7.75 1.49 -2.81
CA ILE A 143 7.98 2.04 -4.15
C ILE A 143 7.52 1.01 -5.17
N ASP A 144 6.34 1.26 -5.74
CA ASP A 144 5.72 0.40 -6.74
C ASP A 144 5.04 1.22 -7.84
N ALA A 145 5.87 1.99 -8.54
CA ALA A 145 5.49 2.79 -9.68
C ALA A 145 6.30 2.36 -10.93
N ASP A 146 6.52 3.29 -11.84
CA ASP A 146 7.37 3.14 -13.02
C ASP A 146 8.77 2.61 -12.65
N LYS A 147 9.28 1.67 -13.46
CA LYS A 147 10.57 0.98 -13.27
C LYS A 147 11.59 1.43 -14.30
#